data_AF-A0A560BW73-F1
#
_entry.id   AF-A0A560BW73-F1
#
_cell.length_a   1.000
_cell.length_b   1.000
_cell.length_c   1.000
_cell.angle_alpha   90.00
_cell.angle_beta   90.00
_cell.angle_gamma   90.00
#
_symmetry.space_group_name_H-M   'P 1'
#
loop_
_entity.id
_entity.type
_entity.pdbx_description
1 polymer ?
#
loop_
_entity_poly.entity_id
_entity_poly.type
_entity_poly.pdbx_seq_one_letter_code
_entity_poly.pdbx_strand_id
1 'polypeptide(L)'
;YGLHAHVLPAAVQARHWQPDIAFPSLATTPGYLDLGLPWIGPAFRPWRNFAYEWGDRWDDLSDVTEVRRSGQDFVDRGPKRRVLTFAFKALTEPEAKVAMAELGRIAGTSGQVLFIQQPNGPYQGRQAIIGRLVEVSPITQPNFALYERVFQIRQSL
;
A
#
# COMPACT_ATOMS: atom_id res chain seq x y z
N TYR A 1 -1.53 -16.02 5.22
CA TYR A 1 -2.26 -14.74 5.15
C TYR A 1 -1.31 -13.70 4.59
N GLY A 2 -1.64 -13.16 3.43
CA GLY A 2 -0.78 -12.23 2.70
C GLY A 2 -1.51 -11.71 1.48
N LEU A 3 -1.14 -10.52 1.04
CA LEU A 3 -1.81 -9.88 -0.09
C LEU A 3 -1.27 -10.50 -1.38
N HIS A 4 -2.14 -11.09 -2.20
CA HIS A 4 -1.77 -11.49 -3.54
C HIS A 4 -2.02 -10.34 -4.50
N ALA A 5 -0.94 -9.82 -5.09
CA ALA A 5 -1.00 -8.76 -6.08
C ALA A 5 -0.44 -9.25 -7.40
N HIS A 6 -1.09 -8.88 -8.50
CA HIS A 6 -0.62 -9.18 -9.84
C HIS A 6 -0.63 -7.89 -10.66
N VAL A 7 0.48 -7.61 -11.32
CA VAL A 7 0.61 -6.47 -12.23
C VAL A 7 0.51 -7.02 -13.65
N LEU A 8 -0.52 -6.61 -14.38
CA LEU A 8 -0.69 -6.99 -15.78
C LEU A 8 0.46 -6.42 -16.62
N PRO A 9 0.94 -7.16 -17.65
CA PRO A 9 2.06 -6.70 -18.49
C PRO A 9 1.72 -5.47 -19.35
N ALA A 10 0.43 -5.19 -19.56
CA ALA A 10 -0.07 -4.02 -20.27
C ALA A 10 -1.39 -3.56 -19.66
N ALA A 11 -1.76 -2.30 -19.92
CA ALA A 11 -3.06 -1.76 -19.52
C ALA A 11 -4.18 -2.48 -20.29
N VAL A 12 -5.19 -2.96 -19.56
CA VAL A 12 -6.36 -3.62 -20.13
C VAL A 12 -7.59 -2.77 -19.83
N GLN A 13 -8.41 -2.55 -20.85
CA GLN A 13 -9.75 -1.98 -20.67
C GLN A 13 -10.75 -3.13 -20.64
N ALA A 14 -11.38 -3.32 -19.48
CA ALA A 14 -12.40 -4.33 -19.28
C ALA A 14 -13.55 -3.74 -18.46
N ARG A 15 -14.76 -4.24 -18.70
CA ARG A 15 -15.94 -3.86 -17.91
C ARG A 15 -16.04 -4.65 -16.60
N HIS A 16 -15.57 -5.89 -16.61
CA HIS A 16 -15.65 -6.80 -15.47
C HIS A 16 -14.31 -7.49 -15.24
N TRP A 17 -14.07 -7.81 -13.99
CA TRP A 17 -13.04 -8.75 -13.58
C TRP A 17 -13.73 -9.94 -12.93
N GLN A 18 -13.29 -11.16 -13.28
CA GLN A 18 -13.82 -12.40 -12.73
C GLN A 18 -12.65 -13.23 -12.19
N PRO A 19 -12.68 -13.62 -10.91
CA PRO A 19 -11.78 -14.65 -10.39
C PRO A 19 -12.30 -16.03 -10.83
N ASP A 20 -11.49 -16.77 -11.59
CA ASP A 20 -11.73 -18.20 -11.83
C ASP A 20 -10.90 -19.03 -10.86
N ILE A 21 -11.56 -19.94 -10.16
CA ILE A 21 -10.95 -20.84 -9.19
C ILE A 21 -11.12 -22.27 -9.71
N ALA A 22 -10.02 -22.89 -10.09
CA ALA A 22 -10.00 -24.27 -10.55
C ALA A 22 -9.41 -25.18 -9.47
N PHE A 23 -10.10 -26.27 -9.16
CA PHE A 23 -9.58 -27.34 -8.30
C PHE A 23 -9.22 -28.54 -9.18
N PRO A 24 -8.01 -29.11 -9.05
CA PRO A 24 -7.59 -30.24 -9.87
C PRO A 24 -8.35 -31.55 -9.55
N SER A 25 -9.02 -31.64 -8.39
CA SER A 25 -9.89 -32.76 -8.06
C SER A 25 -10.92 -32.41 -6.99
N LEU A 26 -12.02 -33.17 -6.92
CA LEU A 26 -13.01 -33.08 -5.84
C LEU A 26 -12.42 -33.46 -4.47
N ALA A 27 -11.39 -34.31 -4.44
CA ALA A 27 -10.70 -34.72 -3.21
C ALA A 27 -9.78 -33.63 -2.63
N THR A 28 -9.41 -32.63 -3.44
CA THR A 28 -8.58 -31.48 -3.05
C THR A 28 -9.38 -30.18 -2.99
N THR A 29 -10.71 -30.26 -3.07
CA THR A 29 -11.57 -29.08 -2.95
C THR A 29 -11.50 -28.58 -1.49
N PRO A 30 -10.99 -27.36 -1.25
CA PRO A 30 -10.98 -26.80 0.08
C PRO A 30 -12.42 -26.60 0.55
N GLY A 31 -12.73 -27.04 1.77
CA GLY A 31 -14.07 -26.87 2.34
C GLY A 31 -14.46 -25.40 2.57
N TYR A 32 -13.48 -24.48 2.51
CA TYR A 32 -13.68 -23.04 2.63
C TYR A 32 -12.62 -22.28 1.82
N LEU A 33 -13.04 -21.22 1.13
CA LEU A 33 -12.17 -20.28 0.44
C LEU A 33 -12.52 -18.86 0.88
N ASP A 34 -11.55 -18.18 1.49
CA ASP A 34 -11.65 -16.76 1.80
C ASP A 34 -10.93 -15.96 0.72
N LEU A 35 -11.71 -15.38 -0.19
CA LEU A 35 -11.25 -14.32 -1.06
C LEU A 35 -11.54 -13.02 -0.33
N GLY A 36 -10.51 -12.43 0.29
CA GLY A 36 -10.61 -11.20 1.10
C GLY A 36 -11.10 -9.98 0.31
N LEU A 37 -10.33 -8.90 0.28
CA LEU A 37 -10.72 -7.69 -0.47
C LEU A 37 -10.19 -7.74 -1.91
N PRO A 38 -11.04 -7.97 -2.94
CA PRO A 38 -10.63 -7.75 -4.32
C PRO A 38 -10.43 -6.26 -4.56
N TRP A 39 -9.26 -5.89 -5.08
CA TRP A 39 -8.94 -4.50 -5.43
C TRP A 39 -8.26 -4.46 -6.79
N ILE A 40 -8.69 -3.52 -7.62
CA ILE A 40 -8.14 -3.26 -8.94
C ILE A 40 -8.04 -1.76 -9.16
N GLY A 41 -6.98 -1.34 -9.85
CA GLY A 41 -6.77 0.04 -10.20
C GLY A 41 -5.70 0.21 -11.26
N PRO A 42 -5.56 1.42 -11.82
CA PRO A 42 -4.47 1.73 -12.73
C PRO A 42 -3.12 1.54 -12.00
N ALA A 43 -2.18 0.89 -12.69
CA ALA A 43 -0.84 0.69 -12.18
C ALA A 43 0.10 1.74 -12.75
N PHE A 44 0.95 2.30 -11.89
CA PHE A 44 2.06 3.17 -12.28
C PHE A 44 3.36 2.56 -11.78
N ARG A 45 4.35 2.48 -12.65
CA ARG A 45 5.72 2.06 -12.30
C ARG A 45 6.68 3.18 -12.70
N PRO A 46 7.42 3.76 -11.74
CA PRO A 46 8.36 4.82 -12.06
C PRO A 46 9.58 4.26 -12.82
N TRP A 47 10.19 5.11 -13.62
CA TRP A 47 11.43 4.83 -14.32
C TRP A 47 12.60 4.60 -13.36
N ARG A 48 12.67 5.41 -12.30
CA ARG A 48 13.65 5.27 -11.21
C ARG A 48 12.96 4.78 -9.94
N ASN A 49 13.64 3.93 -9.20
CA ASN A 49 13.09 3.37 -7.97
C ASN A 49 12.90 4.46 -6.89
N PHE A 50 12.06 4.17 -5.89
CA PHE A 50 11.94 5.02 -4.70
C PHE A 50 13.25 5.03 -3.89
N ALA A 51 13.42 6.05 -3.05
CA ALA A 51 14.60 6.22 -2.22
C ALA A 51 14.72 5.09 -1.18
N TYR A 52 15.96 4.66 -0.92
CA TYR A 52 16.25 3.58 0.05
C TYR A 52 15.98 3.97 1.52
N GLU A 53 15.79 5.25 1.82
CA GLU A 53 15.43 5.79 3.14
C GLU A 53 13.91 5.64 3.42
N TRP A 54 13.32 4.52 3.03
CA TRP A 54 11.92 4.22 3.30
C TRP A 54 11.77 3.59 4.68
N GLY A 55 10.58 3.68 5.26
CA GLY A 55 10.26 3.16 6.58
C GLY A 55 9.01 2.28 6.57
N ASP A 56 9.06 1.22 7.36
CA ASP A 56 7.94 0.31 7.61
C ASP A 56 7.77 0.19 9.12
N ARG A 57 6.65 0.70 9.63
CA ARG A 57 6.38 0.74 11.07
C ARG A 57 4.97 0.27 11.38
N TRP A 58 4.77 -0.08 12.64
CA TRP A 58 3.46 -0.37 13.20
C TRP A 58 3.07 0.73 14.16
N ASP A 59 1.95 1.39 13.89
CA ASP A 59 1.31 2.31 14.81
C ASP A 59 0.46 1.50 15.77
N ASP A 60 0.89 1.41 17.02
CA ASP A 60 0.12 0.84 18.11
C ASP A 60 -0.73 1.94 18.74
N LEU A 61 -2.05 1.82 18.61
CA LEU A 61 -3.01 2.77 19.19
C LEU A 61 -3.43 2.38 20.61
N SER A 62 -2.68 1.47 21.26
CA SER A 62 -2.89 1.12 22.67
C SER A 62 -2.42 2.24 23.59
N ASP A 63 -3.14 2.42 24.69
CA ASP A 63 -2.76 3.33 25.77
C ASP A 63 -2.25 2.52 26.97
N VAL A 64 -1.18 3.00 27.60
CA VAL A 64 -0.57 2.37 28.77
C VAL A 64 -0.49 3.41 29.87
N THR A 65 -1.34 3.23 30.89
CA THR A 65 -1.39 4.13 32.04
C THR A 65 -0.88 3.42 33.29
N GLU A 66 0.16 3.97 33.91
CA GLU A 66 0.66 3.46 35.19
C GLU A 66 -0.28 3.87 36.33
N VAL A 67 -0.75 2.90 37.11
CA VAL A 67 -1.62 3.13 38.25
C VAL A 67 -0.80 3.70 39.40
N ARG A 68 -0.92 5.01 39.64
CA ARG A 68 -0.18 5.76 40.69
C ARG A 68 -0.15 5.13 42.09
N ARG A 69 -1.16 4.32 42.45
CA ARG A 69 -1.26 3.69 43.78
C ARG A 69 -0.54 2.35 43.89
N SER A 70 -0.41 1.60 42.79
CA SER A 70 0.16 0.26 42.79
C SER A 70 1.43 0.13 41.95
N GLY A 71 1.75 1.12 41.10
CA GLY A 71 2.84 1.06 40.13
C GLY A 71 2.62 0.01 39.03
N GLN A 72 1.40 -0.52 38.88
CA GLN A 72 1.06 -1.49 37.84
C GLN A 72 0.57 -0.79 36.58
N ASP A 73 0.90 -1.34 35.42
CA ASP A 73 0.42 -0.84 34.14
C ASP A 73 -1.00 -1.32 33.85
N PHE A 74 -1.88 -0.37 33.53
CA PHE A 74 -3.16 -0.63 32.91
C PHE A 74 -3.05 -0.38 31.41
N VAL A 75 -3.27 -1.43 30.61
CA VAL A 75 -3.14 -1.38 29.15
C VAL A 75 -4.52 -1.42 28.50
N ASP A 76 -4.92 -0.32 27.87
CA ASP A 76 -6.07 -0.29 26.96
C ASP A 76 -5.59 -0.64 25.55
N ARG A 77 -6.03 -1.80 25.04
CA ARG A 77 -5.49 -2.37 23.80
C ARG A 77 -6.19 -1.78 22.58
N GLY A 78 -5.44 -1.00 21.81
CA GLY A 78 -5.88 -0.45 20.54
C GLY A 78 -5.50 -1.34 19.34
N PRO A 79 -6.11 -1.08 18.17
CA PRO A 79 -5.70 -1.75 16.94
C PRO A 79 -4.31 -1.30 16.52
N LYS A 80 -3.50 -2.24 16.04
CA LYS A 80 -2.17 -1.97 15.49
C LYS A 80 -2.27 -1.88 13.97
N ARG A 81 -1.74 -0.81 13.38
CA ARG A 81 -1.83 -0.57 11.92
C ARG A 81 -0.46 -0.37 11.32
N ARG A 82 -0.17 -1.06 10.22
CA ARG A 82 1.07 -0.83 9.47
C ARG A 82 1.02 0.50 8.75
N VAL A 83 2.13 1.23 8.79
CA VAL A 83 2.34 2.48 8.08
C VAL A 83 3.64 2.37 7.29
N LEU A 84 3.53 2.52 5.98
CA LEU A 84 4.66 2.54 5.07
C LEU A 84 4.93 3.98 4.62
N THR A 85 6.16 4.45 4.79
CA THR A 85 6.62 5.76 4.33
C THR A 85 7.71 5.59 3.30
N PHE A 86 7.59 6.22 2.13
CA PHE A 86 8.60 6.20 1.08
C PHE A 86 8.58 7.50 0.28
N ALA A 87 9.61 7.74 -0.52
CA ALA A 87 9.68 8.91 -1.38
C ALA A 87 10.23 8.54 -2.76
N PHE A 88 9.63 9.10 -3.81
CA PHE A 88 10.31 9.19 -5.10
C PHE A 88 11.11 10.48 -5.12
N LYS A 89 12.44 10.39 -5.24
CA LYS A 89 13.35 11.54 -5.25
C LYS A 89 13.85 11.92 -6.65
N ALA A 90 13.44 11.18 -7.68
CA ALA A 90 13.96 11.34 -9.03
C ALA A 90 12.89 11.04 -10.09
N LEU A 91 11.71 11.64 -9.92
CA LEU A 91 10.64 11.56 -10.91
C LEU A 91 10.98 12.45 -12.11
N THR A 92 10.64 11.96 -13.30
CA THR A 92 10.62 12.76 -14.51
C THR A 92 9.41 13.71 -14.50
N GLU A 93 9.46 14.75 -15.34
CA GLU A 93 8.35 15.70 -15.49
C GLU A 93 6.99 15.04 -15.80
N PRO A 94 6.85 14.11 -16.77
CA PRO A 94 5.56 13.48 -17.03
C PRO A 94 5.10 12.59 -15.88
N GLU A 95 6.00 11.89 -15.18
CA GLU A 95 5.63 11.08 -14.01
C GLU A 95 5.10 11.96 -12.88
N ALA A 96 5.73 13.11 -12.65
CA ALA A 96 5.30 14.07 -11.64
C ALA A 96 3.97 14.75 -12.02
N LYS A 97 3.94 15.42 -13.18
CA LYS A 97 2.81 16.27 -13.57
C LYS A 97 1.57 15.51 -14.03
N VAL A 98 1.73 14.26 -14.49
CA VAL A 98 0.60 13.43 -14.94
C VAL A 98 0.31 12.34 -13.91
N ALA A 99 1.22 11.38 -13.72
CA ALA A 99 0.91 10.19 -12.93
C ALA A 99 0.73 10.48 -11.43
N MET A 100 1.65 11.24 -10.82
CA MET A 100 1.54 11.58 -9.40
C MET A 100 0.38 12.54 -9.15
N ALA A 101 0.22 13.58 -9.98
CA ALA A 101 -0.89 14.53 -9.84
C ALA A 101 -2.25 13.81 -9.91
N GLU A 102 -2.42 12.91 -10.87
CA GLU A 102 -3.66 12.14 -11.04
C GLU A 102 -3.90 11.15 -9.90
N LEU A 103 -2.86 10.47 -9.41
CA LEU A 103 -2.96 9.62 -8.21
C LEU A 103 -3.46 10.43 -7.01
N GLY A 104 -2.91 11.63 -6.80
CA GLY A 104 -3.36 12.53 -5.73
C GLY A 104 -4.82 12.94 -5.89
N ARG A 105 -5.25 13.25 -7.11
CA ARG A 105 -6.63 13.65 -7.44
C ARG A 105 -7.65 12.51 -7.24
N ILE A 106 -7.30 11.29 -7.67
CA ILE A 106 -8.20 10.12 -7.60
C ILE A 106 -8.24 9.54 -6.19
N ALA A 107 -7.09 9.31 -5.57
CA ALA A 107 -7.03 8.67 -4.27
C ALA A 107 -7.41 9.64 -3.14
N GLY A 108 -6.92 10.88 -3.19
CA GLY A 108 -7.01 11.78 -2.04
C GLY A 108 -6.51 11.11 -0.76
N THR A 109 -7.14 11.44 0.38
CA THR A 109 -6.94 10.72 1.66
C THR A 109 -8.00 9.66 1.93
N SER A 110 -9.06 9.62 1.12
CA SER A 110 -10.22 8.74 1.30
C SER A 110 -10.12 7.43 0.52
N GLY A 111 -9.51 7.47 -0.66
CA GLY A 111 -9.34 6.33 -1.57
C GLY A 111 -8.21 5.39 -1.15
N GLN A 112 -8.37 4.12 -1.51
CA GLN A 112 -7.33 3.11 -1.29
C GLN A 112 -6.28 3.14 -2.41
N VAL A 113 -5.04 2.88 -2.02
CA VAL A 113 -3.88 2.79 -2.90
C VAL A 113 -3.14 1.51 -2.56
N LEU A 114 -2.72 0.79 -3.60
CA LEU A 114 -1.87 -0.39 -3.49
C LEU A 114 -0.43 0.00 -3.79
N PHE A 115 0.47 -0.30 -2.86
CA PHE A 115 1.90 -0.21 -3.10
C PHE A 115 2.50 -1.61 -3.16
N ILE A 116 3.26 -1.88 -4.21
CA ILE A 116 4.01 -3.12 -4.42
C ILE A 116 5.48 -2.75 -4.55
N GLN A 117 6.27 -3.13 -3.54
CA GLN A 117 7.70 -2.80 -3.50
C GLN A 117 8.48 -3.49 -4.62
N GLN A 118 8.31 -4.80 -4.74
CA GLN A 118 8.98 -5.63 -5.74
C GLN A 118 7.96 -6.61 -6.35
N PRO A 119 7.43 -6.29 -7.55
CA PRO A 119 6.55 -7.20 -8.26
C PRO A 119 7.24 -8.56 -8.51
N ASN A 120 6.52 -9.65 -8.27
CA ASN A 120 7.00 -11.03 -8.38
C ASN A 120 8.17 -11.39 -7.44
N GLY A 121 8.46 -10.57 -6.43
CA GLY A 121 9.45 -10.88 -5.40
C GLY A 121 8.95 -11.95 -4.42
N PRO A 122 9.85 -12.72 -3.79
CA PRO A 122 9.48 -13.79 -2.85
C PRO A 122 8.72 -13.29 -1.62
N TYR A 123 8.87 -12.00 -1.28
CA TYR A 123 8.24 -11.37 -0.11
C TYR A 123 7.07 -10.45 -0.48
N GLN A 124 6.62 -10.46 -1.75
CA GLN A 124 5.61 -9.52 -2.24
C GLN A 124 4.35 -9.53 -1.35
N GLY A 125 3.86 -10.70 -0.94
CA GLY A 125 2.65 -10.79 -0.14
C GLY A 125 2.74 -10.27 1.30
N ARG A 126 3.96 -9.99 1.78
CA ARG A 126 4.21 -9.35 3.07
C ARG A 126 4.59 -7.87 2.91
N GLN A 127 5.32 -7.54 1.85
CA GLN A 127 5.81 -6.18 1.59
C GLN A 127 4.74 -5.28 1.00
N ALA A 128 3.89 -5.82 0.13
CA ALA A 128 2.79 -5.07 -0.44
C ALA A 128 1.84 -4.57 0.66
N ILE A 129 1.27 -3.39 0.44
CA ILE A 129 0.35 -2.75 1.37
C ILE A 129 -0.79 -2.14 0.58
N ILE A 130 -2.01 -2.40 1.03
CA ILE A 130 -3.21 -1.69 0.59
C ILE A 130 -3.68 -0.80 1.72
N GLY A 131 -3.91 0.47 1.42
CA GLY A 131 -4.21 1.44 2.46
C GLY A 131 -4.61 2.79 1.91
N ARG A 132 -4.74 3.76 2.79
CA ARG A 132 -5.06 5.15 2.43
C ARG A 132 -3.84 6.03 2.62
N LEU A 133 -3.73 7.07 1.80
CA LEU A 133 -2.74 8.11 2.05
C LEU A 133 -3.08 8.80 3.37
N VAL A 134 -2.07 8.95 4.24
CA VAL A 134 -2.22 9.72 5.48
C VAL A 134 -2.44 11.20 5.14
N GLU A 135 -1.73 11.68 4.13
CA GLU A 135 -1.89 13.01 3.55
C GLU A 135 -1.57 12.97 2.06
N VAL A 136 -2.02 13.99 1.31
CA VAL A 136 -1.63 14.19 -0.07
C VAL A 136 -0.47 15.18 -0.09
N SER A 137 0.75 14.66 0.04
CA SER A 137 1.95 15.51 0.05
C SER A 137 2.17 16.20 -1.31
N PRO A 138 2.70 17.43 -1.31
CA PRO A 138 2.94 18.18 -2.54
C PRO A 138 4.02 17.51 -3.40
N ILE A 139 3.97 17.78 -4.70
CA ILE A 139 5.05 17.48 -5.63
C ILE A 139 6.01 18.66 -5.62
N THR A 140 7.28 18.42 -5.31
CA THR A 140 8.32 19.44 -5.27
C THR A 140 9.33 19.22 -6.40
N GLN A 141 10.13 20.25 -6.72
CA GLN A 141 11.17 20.19 -7.73
C GLN A 141 12.48 20.72 -7.12
N PRO A 142 13.28 19.88 -6.43
CA PRO A 142 14.50 20.33 -5.77
C PRO A 142 15.63 20.67 -6.76
N ASN A 143 15.64 20.04 -7.94
CA ASN A 143 16.66 20.24 -8.96
C ASN A 143 16.02 20.43 -10.33
N PHE A 144 16.78 20.98 -11.28
CA PHE A 144 16.31 21.12 -12.66
C PHE A 144 15.90 19.74 -13.23
N ALA A 145 14.68 19.65 -13.74
CA ALA A 145 14.08 18.43 -14.32
C ALA A 145 14.00 17.20 -13.39
N LEU A 146 14.15 17.36 -12.08
CA LEU A 146 13.94 16.30 -11.09
C LEU A 146 12.86 16.71 -10.10
N TYR A 147 11.85 15.85 -9.99
CA TYR A 147 10.71 16.07 -9.12
C TYR A 147 10.70 15.04 -8.00
N GLU A 148 10.15 15.43 -6.87
CA GLU A 148 10.03 14.58 -5.71
C GLU A 148 8.61 14.57 -5.15
N ARG A 149 8.26 13.44 -4.55
CA ARG A 149 7.05 13.32 -3.74
C ARG A 149 7.23 12.24 -2.68
N VAL A 150 6.79 12.57 -1.47
CA VAL A 150 6.74 11.67 -0.33
C VAL A 150 5.34 11.05 -0.24
N PHE A 151 5.30 9.80 0.22
CA PHE A 151 4.09 9.03 0.44
C PHE A 151 4.13 8.42 1.83
N GLN A 152 2.98 8.49 2.51
CA GLN A 152 2.73 7.73 3.72
C GLN A 152 1.41 7.00 3.57
N ILE A 153 1.46 5.67 3.54
CA ILE A 153 0.30 4.78 3.37
C ILE A 153 0.02 4.13 4.71
N ARG A 154 -1.18 4.36 5.24
CA ARG A 154 -1.69 3.64 6.41
C ARG A 154 -2.55 2.47 5.94
N GLN A 155 -2.22 1.28 6.39
CA GLN A 155 -2.95 0.07 6.04
C GLN A 155 -4.44 0.21 6.36
N SER A 156 -5.27 -0.16 5.41
CA SER A 156 -6.72 -0.28 5.58
C SER A 156 -7.02 -1.76 5.60
N LEU A 157 -7.44 -2.28 6.76
CA LEU A 157 -7.53 -3.69 7.18
C LEU A 157 -6.33 -4.17 7.98
#